data_AF-A0A081KG18-F1
#
_entry.id   AF-A0A081KG18-F1
#
_cell.length_a   1.000
_cell.length_b   1.000
_cell.length_c   1.000
_cell.angle_alpha   90.00
_cell.angle_beta   90.00
_cell.angle_gamma   90.00
#
_symmetry.space_group_name_H-M   'P 1'
#
loop_
_entity.id
_entity.type
_entity.pdbx_description
1 polymer ?
#
loop_
_entity_poly.entity_id
_entity_poly.type
_entity_poly.pdbx_seq_one_letter_code
_entity_poly.pdbx_strand_id
1 'polypeptide(L)'
;MKRLIHSCIVLAAGAALFGCSSHKLTSVDPQLVENKTWVLTSMNGQAASGPRVTMELRPATAQDGRIGGQAQCNRYFGSYQVANKKIHFTPMGGSRAACPAPFMTKEAEYLATFPKLDNIAIKEHGLMLSSRSSDQKLTYVAESANVSGQIAASEGTFAPGSEIIVVLQDSSMPNDPAGIIGIERIQVGRNVDVVDYMVNYAPELVNPGSNYELLAEVIQNGQVMFITAVKPSVNLKSVPSKH
;
A
#
# COMPACT_ATOMS: atom_id res chain seq x y z
N MET A 1 -28.43 -75.44 -38.71
CA MET A 1 -28.78 -74.86 -37.39
C MET A 1 -27.64 -73.95 -36.94
N LYS A 2 -28.00 -72.75 -36.49
CA LYS A 2 -27.14 -71.59 -36.18
C LYS A 2 -26.03 -71.91 -35.16
N ARG A 3 -24.90 -71.18 -35.23
CA ARG A 3 -24.17 -70.46 -34.13
C ARG A 3 -22.71 -70.22 -34.56
N LEU A 4 -22.36 -69.01 -34.96
CA LEU A 4 -21.97 -67.82 -34.17
C LEU A 4 -20.43 -67.69 -34.08
N ILE A 5 -19.91 -66.86 -34.96
CA ILE A 5 -18.56 -66.31 -35.01
C ILE A 5 -18.33 -65.47 -33.75
N HIS A 6 -17.26 -65.73 -32.99
CA HIS A 6 -16.76 -64.82 -31.95
C HIS A 6 -15.30 -64.50 -32.26
N SER A 7 -15.09 -63.39 -32.98
CA SER A 7 -13.79 -62.75 -33.13
C SER A 7 -13.41 -62.08 -31.81
N CYS A 8 -12.35 -62.57 -31.17
CA CYS A 8 -11.71 -61.88 -30.04
C CYS A 8 -10.92 -60.68 -30.56
N ILE A 9 -11.47 -59.48 -30.40
CA ILE A 9 -10.73 -58.23 -30.56
C ILE A 9 -9.94 -58.01 -29.26
N VAL A 10 -8.61 -58.10 -29.36
CA VAL A 10 -7.69 -57.71 -28.29
C VAL A 10 -7.54 -56.19 -28.32
N LEU A 11 -8.17 -55.52 -27.35
CA LEU A 11 -7.98 -54.09 -27.09
C LEU A 11 -6.64 -53.89 -26.35
N ALA A 12 -5.66 -53.31 -27.04
CA ALA A 12 -4.45 -52.80 -26.42
C ALA A 12 -4.80 -51.53 -25.62
N ALA A 13 -4.84 -51.63 -24.29
CA ALA A 13 -5.03 -50.51 -23.40
C ALA A 13 -3.73 -49.68 -23.34
N GLY A 14 -3.73 -48.51 -23.99
CA GLY A 14 -2.68 -47.52 -23.85
C GLY A 14 -2.70 -46.90 -22.45
N ALA A 15 -1.67 -47.15 -21.65
CA ALA A 15 -1.43 -46.46 -20.39
C ALA A 15 -0.84 -45.07 -20.70
N ALA A 16 -1.70 -44.08 -20.91
CA ALA A 16 -1.30 -42.68 -20.88
C ALA A 16 -1.00 -42.30 -19.42
N LEU A 17 0.26 -41.99 -19.13
CA LEU A 17 0.67 -41.33 -17.90
C LEU A 17 0.04 -39.94 -17.88
N PHE A 18 -1.14 -39.82 -17.26
CA PHE A 18 -1.67 -38.52 -16.86
C PHE A 18 -0.78 -38.01 -15.72
N GLY A 19 0.22 -37.21 -16.08
CA GLY A 19 0.93 -36.37 -15.13
C GLY A 19 -0.08 -35.52 -14.39
N CYS A 20 -0.04 -35.57 -13.06
CA CYS A 20 -0.77 -34.61 -12.24
C CYS A 20 -0.21 -33.22 -12.52
N SER A 21 -0.83 -32.50 -13.46
CA SER A 21 -0.71 -31.05 -13.53
C SER A 21 -1.37 -30.48 -12.29
N SER A 22 -0.61 -30.33 -11.21
CA SER A 22 -0.97 -29.48 -10.07
C SER A 22 -0.96 -28.03 -10.51
N HIS A 23 -1.94 -27.63 -11.31
CA HIS A 23 -2.13 -26.25 -11.73
C HIS A 23 -3.54 -25.78 -11.37
N LYS A 24 -3.62 -25.10 -10.23
CA LYS A 24 -4.10 -23.71 -10.07
C LYS A 24 -4.42 -23.47 -8.59
N LEU A 25 -3.40 -23.04 -7.85
CA LEU A 25 -3.65 -22.31 -6.62
C LEU A 25 -4.30 -20.99 -7.02
N THR A 26 -5.61 -20.85 -6.81
CA THR A 26 -6.24 -19.53 -6.74
C THR A 26 -5.89 -18.92 -5.37
N SER A 27 -4.60 -18.65 -5.19
CA SER A 27 -4.08 -17.68 -4.26
C SER A 27 -4.18 -16.31 -4.94
N VAL A 28 -4.36 -15.23 -4.17
CA VAL A 28 -4.05 -13.89 -4.69
C VAL A 28 -2.63 -13.97 -5.25
N ASP A 29 -2.46 -13.65 -6.54
CA ASP A 29 -1.15 -13.59 -7.16
C ASP A 29 -0.31 -12.56 -6.38
N PRO A 30 0.77 -12.97 -5.70
CA PRO A 30 1.57 -12.07 -4.87
C PRO A 30 2.03 -10.83 -5.63
N GLN A 31 2.28 -10.94 -6.95
CA GLN A 31 2.69 -9.82 -7.79
C GLN A 31 1.61 -8.72 -7.89
N LEU A 32 0.35 -9.04 -7.62
CA LEU A 32 -0.74 -8.05 -7.62
C LEU A 32 -0.79 -7.21 -6.34
N VAL A 33 -0.20 -7.69 -5.24
CA VAL A 33 -0.29 -7.04 -3.92
C VAL A 33 1.05 -6.56 -3.38
N GLU A 34 2.15 -7.17 -3.82
CA GLU A 34 3.50 -6.85 -3.40
C GLU A 34 4.08 -5.64 -4.14
N ASN A 35 5.07 -4.98 -3.50
CA ASN A 35 5.80 -3.82 -4.02
C ASN A 35 4.88 -2.66 -4.43
N LYS A 36 3.81 -2.47 -3.65
CA LYS A 36 2.81 -1.40 -3.81
C LYS A 36 2.55 -0.77 -2.46
N THR A 37 2.34 0.55 -2.46
CA THR A 37 1.82 1.26 -1.28
C THR A 37 0.30 1.18 -1.27
N TRP A 38 -0.23 0.64 -0.18
CA TRP A 38 -1.65 0.52 0.11
C TRP A 38 -2.04 1.50 1.19
N VAL A 39 -3.05 2.33 0.95
CA VAL A 39 -3.52 3.35 1.90
C VAL A 39 -4.80 2.86 2.57
N LEU A 40 -4.84 2.87 3.90
CA LEU A 40 -6.00 2.41 4.67
C LEU A 40 -7.19 3.34 4.46
N THR A 41 -8.34 2.81 4.05
CA THR A 41 -9.59 3.57 3.89
C THR A 41 -10.61 3.21 4.96
N SER A 42 -10.59 1.98 5.47
CA SER A 42 -11.46 1.59 6.58
C SER A 42 -10.89 0.47 7.43
N MET A 43 -11.24 0.50 8.72
CA MET A 43 -10.99 -0.55 9.69
C MET A 43 -12.33 -0.98 10.29
N ASN A 44 -12.65 -2.26 10.20
CA ASN A 44 -13.88 -2.86 10.72
C ASN A 44 -15.17 -2.14 10.25
N GLY A 45 -15.15 -1.63 9.02
CA GLY A 45 -16.28 -0.89 8.43
C GLY A 45 -16.37 0.58 8.79
N GLN A 46 -15.53 1.07 9.71
CA GLN A 46 -15.40 2.50 10.01
C GLN A 46 -14.34 3.14 9.12
N ALA A 47 -14.63 4.33 8.60
CA ALA A 47 -13.66 5.08 7.80
C ALA A 47 -12.39 5.37 8.60
N ALA A 48 -11.24 5.23 7.96
CA ALA A 48 -9.96 5.64 8.54
C ALA A 48 -10.00 7.15 8.85
N SER A 49 -9.41 7.54 9.98
CA SER A 49 -9.42 8.93 10.45
C SER A 49 -8.10 9.29 11.12
N GLY A 50 -7.72 10.56 11.02
CA GLY A 50 -6.40 11.05 11.45
C GLY A 50 -5.35 10.88 10.34
N PRO A 51 -4.05 10.87 10.71
CA PRO A 51 -2.96 10.67 9.76
C PRO A 51 -3.13 9.47 8.82
N ARG A 52 -2.70 9.66 7.57
CA ARG A 52 -2.65 8.62 6.53
C ARG A 52 -1.88 7.39 7.03
N VAL A 53 -2.53 6.22 6.99
CA VAL A 53 -1.91 4.92 7.28
C VAL A 53 -1.59 4.20 5.98
N THR A 54 -0.37 3.70 5.85
CA THR A 54 0.11 2.96 4.68
C THR A 54 0.55 1.54 5.04
N MET A 55 0.52 0.66 4.05
CA MET A 55 0.99 -0.71 4.12
C MET A 55 1.70 -1.09 2.83
N GLU A 56 2.78 -1.84 2.94
CA GLU A 56 3.50 -2.43 1.83
C GLU A 56 3.78 -3.90 2.17
N LEU A 57 3.52 -4.78 1.20
CA LEU A 57 3.93 -6.17 1.23
C LEU A 57 5.14 -6.30 0.31
N ARG A 58 6.22 -6.92 0.80
CA ARG A 58 7.43 -7.21 0.01
C ARG A 58 7.67 -8.71 0.00
N PRO A 59 8.04 -9.29 -1.15
CA PRO A 59 8.31 -10.71 -1.26
C PRO A 59 9.47 -11.13 -0.34
N ALA A 60 9.42 -12.37 0.11
CA ALA A 60 10.53 -13.01 0.78
C ALA A 60 11.67 -13.28 -0.22
N THR A 61 12.92 -13.01 0.16
CA THR A 61 14.08 -13.56 -0.57
C THR A 61 14.47 -14.95 -0.08
N ALA A 62 13.98 -15.40 1.09
CA ALA A 62 14.41 -16.65 1.71
C ALA A 62 13.29 -17.52 2.31
N GLN A 63 12.28 -16.98 3.05
CA GLN A 63 11.14 -17.77 3.57
C GLN A 63 9.87 -16.93 3.76
N ASP A 64 9.93 -15.86 4.55
CA ASP A 64 8.76 -15.04 4.91
C ASP A 64 8.73 -13.70 4.18
N GLY A 65 7.54 -13.33 3.69
CA GLY A 65 7.30 -12.00 3.14
C GLY A 65 7.39 -10.95 4.24
N ARG A 66 7.78 -9.73 3.88
CA ARG A 66 7.85 -8.61 4.82
C ARG A 66 6.66 -7.71 4.66
N ILE A 67 6.09 -7.29 5.77
CA ILE A 67 5.07 -6.25 5.81
C ILE A 67 5.62 -5.06 6.59
N GLY A 68 5.29 -3.86 6.15
CA GLY A 68 5.54 -2.65 6.92
C GLY A 68 4.80 -1.46 6.34
N GLY A 69 4.99 -0.31 6.96
CA GLY A 69 4.39 0.94 6.50
C GLY A 69 4.42 2.01 7.56
N GLN A 70 3.63 3.06 7.36
CA GLN A 70 3.41 4.13 8.31
C GLN A 70 2.03 3.93 8.96
N ALA A 71 1.97 3.82 10.28
CA ALA A 71 0.72 3.86 11.01
C ALA A 71 0.38 5.32 11.41
N GLN A 72 -0.43 5.52 12.44
CA GLN A 72 -0.89 6.85 12.83
C GLN A 72 0.26 7.75 13.32
N CYS A 73 1.28 7.16 13.94
CA CYS A 73 2.43 7.88 14.48
C CYS A 73 3.74 7.25 14.02
N ASN A 74 3.83 5.93 14.13
CA ASN A 74 5.06 5.18 14.00
C ASN A 74 5.13 4.42 12.67
N ARG A 75 6.36 4.24 12.20
CA ARG A 75 6.64 3.16 11.25
C ARG A 75 6.45 1.82 11.94
N TYR A 76 5.83 0.87 11.25
CA TYR A 76 5.64 -0.49 11.71
C TYR A 76 6.23 -1.51 10.75
N PHE A 77 6.47 -2.71 11.26
CA PHE A 77 7.06 -3.81 10.51
C PHE A 77 6.60 -5.15 11.07
N GLY A 78 6.64 -6.18 10.23
CA GLY A 78 6.33 -7.55 10.60
C GLY A 78 6.66 -8.51 9.46
N SER A 79 6.07 -9.69 9.50
CA SER A 79 6.23 -10.68 8.43
C SER A 79 4.89 -11.35 8.12
N TYR A 80 4.76 -11.84 6.90
CA TYR A 80 3.60 -12.59 6.45
C TYR A 80 4.00 -13.84 5.68
N GLN A 81 3.12 -14.83 5.72
CA GLN A 81 3.22 -16.05 4.94
C GLN A 81 1.92 -16.28 4.18
N VAL A 82 2.03 -16.81 2.96
CA VAL A 82 0.86 -17.24 2.18
C VAL A 82 0.93 -18.76 2.04
N ALA A 83 -0.01 -19.46 2.67
CA ALA A 83 -0.11 -20.92 2.63
C ALA A 83 -1.57 -21.35 2.55
N ASN A 84 -1.88 -22.38 1.75
CA ASN A 84 -3.23 -22.94 1.64
C ASN A 84 -4.34 -21.91 1.35
N LYS A 85 -4.04 -20.89 0.52
CA LYS A 85 -4.94 -19.75 0.22
C LYS A 85 -5.30 -18.91 1.46
N LYS A 86 -4.46 -18.94 2.49
CA LYS A 86 -4.54 -18.11 3.69
C LYS A 86 -3.32 -17.22 3.74
N ILE A 87 -3.50 -15.99 4.18
CA ILE A 87 -2.40 -15.13 4.59
C ILE A 87 -2.27 -15.22 6.11
N HIS A 88 -1.07 -15.28 6.64
CA HIS A 88 -0.83 -15.27 8.08
C HIS A 88 0.18 -14.20 8.40
N PHE A 89 -0.09 -13.38 9.41
CA PHE A 89 0.78 -12.31 9.86
C PHE A 89 1.38 -12.64 11.22
N THR A 90 2.66 -12.34 11.40
CA THR A 90 3.28 -12.34 12.73
C THR A 90 2.77 -11.16 13.56
N PRO A 91 2.99 -11.14 14.89
CA PRO A 91 2.86 -9.91 15.66
C PRO A 91 3.64 -8.77 15.00
N MET A 92 3.04 -7.58 14.97
CA MET A 92 3.65 -6.39 14.39
C MET A 92 4.50 -5.67 15.43
N GLY A 93 5.68 -5.21 15.00
CA GLY A 93 6.53 -4.28 15.73
C GLY A 93 6.33 -2.85 15.23
N GLY A 94 6.65 -1.88 16.08
CA GLY A 94 6.60 -0.45 15.76
C GLY A 94 7.78 0.30 16.33
N SER A 95 8.15 1.40 15.68
CA SER A 95 9.04 2.41 16.27
C SER A 95 8.35 3.15 17.43
N ARG A 96 9.09 3.97 18.17
CA ARG A 96 8.60 4.65 19.39
C ARG A 96 8.82 6.16 19.31
N ALA A 97 7.97 6.85 18.56
CA ALA A 97 7.82 8.30 18.59
C ALA A 97 6.74 8.70 19.60
N ALA A 98 6.88 9.92 20.13
CA ALA A 98 5.89 10.52 21.01
C ALA A 98 4.84 11.26 20.17
N CYS A 99 3.62 10.75 20.13
CA CYS A 99 2.47 11.40 19.49
C CYS A 99 1.32 11.58 20.49
N PRO A 100 0.32 12.43 20.18
CA PRO A 100 -0.90 12.52 20.97
C PRO A 100 -1.54 11.15 21.23
N ALA A 101 -2.04 10.96 22.46
CA ALA A 101 -2.60 9.69 22.93
C ALA A 101 -3.65 9.06 21.97
N PRO A 102 -4.58 9.83 21.36
CA PRO A 102 -5.56 9.27 20.43
C PRO A 102 -4.94 8.55 19.23
N PHE A 103 -3.80 9.03 18.71
CA PHE A 103 -3.10 8.39 17.59
C PHE A 103 -2.40 7.10 18.02
N MET A 104 -1.82 7.10 19.22
CA MET A 104 -1.18 5.92 19.80
C MET A 104 -2.20 4.79 20.05
N THR A 105 -3.39 5.10 20.54
CA THR A 105 -4.46 4.10 20.74
C THR A 105 -4.91 3.49 19.41
N LYS A 106 -5.22 4.33 18.41
CA LYS A 106 -5.62 3.86 17.07
C LYS A 106 -4.53 3.03 16.40
N GLU A 107 -3.27 3.40 16.57
CA GLU A 107 -2.14 2.61 16.08
C GLU A 107 -2.07 1.24 16.74
N ALA A 108 -2.20 1.15 18.06
CA ALA A 108 -2.19 -0.13 18.76
C ALA A 108 -3.33 -1.05 18.30
N GLU A 109 -4.53 -0.51 18.10
CA GLU A 109 -5.68 -1.24 17.57
C GLU A 109 -5.43 -1.76 16.14
N TYR A 110 -4.89 -0.90 15.27
CA TYR A 110 -4.50 -1.26 13.90
C TYR A 110 -3.48 -2.41 13.88
N LEU A 111 -2.39 -2.30 14.65
CA LEU A 111 -1.34 -3.32 14.69
C LEU A 111 -1.82 -4.64 15.31
N ALA A 112 -2.70 -4.58 16.32
CA ALA A 112 -3.29 -5.77 16.95
C ALA A 112 -4.29 -6.52 16.05
N THR A 113 -4.68 -5.93 14.92
CA THR A 113 -5.60 -6.54 13.96
C THR A 113 -4.89 -7.59 13.09
N PHE A 114 -3.64 -7.34 12.68
CA PHE A 114 -2.93 -8.20 11.73
C PHE A 114 -2.87 -9.68 12.09
N PRO A 115 -2.50 -10.09 13.32
CA PRO A 115 -2.43 -11.52 13.67
C PRO A 115 -3.77 -12.26 13.59
N LYS A 116 -4.90 -11.53 13.52
CA LYS A 116 -6.26 -12.09 13.46
C LYS A 116 -6.76 -12.27 12.02
N LEU A 117 -6.06 -11.68 11.04
CA LEU A 117 -6.43 -11.72 9.63
C LEU A 117 -5.89 -12.99 8.99
N ASP A 118 -6.72 -13.66 8.20
CA ASP A 118 -6.39 -14.95 7.59
C ASP A 118 -6.81 -15.06 6.12
N ASN A 119 -7.36 -13.98 5.56
CA ASN A 119 -7.86 -13.87 4.22
C ASN A 119 -7.43 -12.56 3.55
N ILE A 120 -7.18 -12.63 2.25
CA ILE A 120 -6.78 -11.52 1.40
C ILE A 120 -7.61 -11.55 0.12
N ALA A 121 -8.14 -10.41 -0.29
CA ALA A 121 -8.91 -10.25 -1.51
C ALA A 121 -8.53 -8.94 -2.21
N ILE A 122 -8.35 -8.98 -3.52
CA ILE A 122 -8.07 -7.81 -4.35
C ILE A 122 -9.22 -7.61 -5.34
N LYS A 123 -9.63 -6.35 -5.52
CA LYS A 123 -10.63 -5.96 -6.51
C LYS A 123 -10.23 -4.61 -7.11
N GLU A 124 -9.90 -4.59 -8.41
CA GLU A 124 -9.41 -3.39 -9.10
C GLU A 124 -8.19 -2.80 -8.36
N HIS A 125 -8.32 -1.59 -7.81
CA HIS A 125 -7.29 -0.89 -7.03
C HIS A 125 -7.48 -1.04 -5.51
N GLY A 126 -8.44 -1.85 -5.07
CA GLY A 126 -8.74 -2.09 -3.66
C GLY A 126 -8.18 -3.42 -3.14
N LEU A 127 -7.63 -3.38 -1.93
CA LEU A 127 -7.16 -4.56 -1.20
C LEU A 127 -7.94 -4.69 0.10
N MET A 128 -8.39 -5.91 0.40
CA MET A 128 -9.08 -6.24 1.63
C MET A 128 -8.36 -7.37 2.34
N LEU A 129 -8.01 -7.12 3.61
CA LEU A 129 -7.56 -8.14 4.54
C LEU A 129 -8.68 -8.41 5.53
N SER A 130 -9.04 -9.67 5.76
CA SER A 130 -10.13 -10.02 6.66
C SER A 130 -9.84 -11.28 7.46
N SER A 131 -10.58 -11.45 8.56
CA SER A 131 -10.69 -12.72 9.27
C SER A 131 -11.89 -13.50 8.76
N ARG A 132 -11.77 -14.81 8.62
CA ARG A 132 -12.93 -15.70 8.36
C ARG A 132 -13.69 -16.09 9.63
N SER A 133 -13.11 -15.84 10.80
CA SER A 133 -13.66 -16.25 12.10
C SER A 133 -14.19 -15.10 12.95
N SER A 134 -14.00 -13.85 12.51
CA SER A 134 -14.46 -12.65 13.19
C SER A 134 -14.73 -11.52 12.18
N ASP A 135 -15.33 -10.44 12.65
CA ASP A 135 -15.63 -9.26 11.80
C ASP A 135 -14.41 -8.36 11.54
N GLN A 136 -13.20 -8.79 11.94
CA GLN A 136 -11.98 -8.02 11.72
C GLN A 136 -11.69 -7.88 10.21
N LYS A 137 -11.57 -6.63 9.76
CA LYS A 137 -11.38 -6.29 8.35
C LYS A 137 -10.63 -4.97 8.19
N LEU A 138 -9.65 -4.97 7.30
CA LEU A 138 -8.93 -3.77 6.84
C LEU A 138 -9.14 -3.62 5.34
N THR A 139 -9.52 -2.43 4.90
CA THR A 139 -9.70 -2.11 3.48
C THR A 139 -8.72 -1.02 3.09
N TYR A 140 -8.08 -1.19 1.94
CA TYR A 140 -7.07 -0.31 1.39
C TYR A 140 -7.34 0.01 -0.07
N VAL A 141 -6.72 1.09 -0.54
CA VAL A 141 -6.61 1.46 -1.96
C VAL A 141 -5.15 1.65 -2.34
N ALA A 142 -4.76 1.31 -3.56
CA ALA A 142 -3.38 1.42 -4.03
C ALA A 142 -3.04 2.87 -4.42
N GLU A 143 -1.83 3.32 -4.08
CA GLU A 143 -1.23 4.47 -4.76
C GLU A 143 -0.94 4.07 -6.22
N SER A 144 -1.77 4.55 -7.14
CA SER A 144 -1.79 4.12 -8.54
C SER A 144 -1.63 5.27 -9.54
N ALA A 145 -1.56 6.50 -9.05
CA ALA A 145 -1.26 7.69 -9.82
C ALA A 145 -0.18 8.52 -9.12
N ASN A 146 0.40 9.47 -9.83
CA ASN A 146 1.39 10.38 -9.28
C ASN A 146 1.25 11.78 -9.84
N VAL A 147 1.79 12.73 -9.09
CA VAL A 147 2.11 14.08 -9.55
C VAL A 147 3.61 14.24 -9.44
N SER A 148 4.25 14.64 -10.53
CA SER A 148 5.70 14.84 -10.58
C SER A 148 6.04 16.23 -11.07
N GLY A 149 7.22 16.70 -10.69
CA GLY A 149 7.72 18.01 -11.09
C GLY A 149 9.12 18.26 -10.54
N GLN A 150 9.51 19.53 -10.53
CA GLN A 150 10.81 19.97 -10.06
C GLN A 150 10.66 21.04 -9.00
N ILE A 151 11.54 21.00 -7.99
CA ILE A 151 11.70 22.05 -6.99
C ILE A 151 13.10 22.63 -7.18
N ALA A 152 13.16 23.92 -7.50
CA ALA A 152 14.41 24.68 -7.57
C ALA A 152 14.64 25.46 -6.28
N ALA A 153 15.88 25.50 -5.81
CA ALA A 153 16.28 26.40 -4.75
C ALA A 153 16.12 27.86 -5.23
N SER A 154 15.53 28.72 -4.39
CA SER A 154 15.40 30.14 -4.71
C SER A 154 16.76 30.85 -4.74
N GLU A 155 17.69 30.39 -3.89
CA GLU A 155 19.06 30.88 -3.81
C GLU A 155 20.01 29.70 -3.51
N GLY A 156 21.16 29.64 -4.20
CA GLY A 156 22.20 28.64 -3.94
C GLY A 156 21.79 27.21 -4.32
N THR A 157 22.03 26.26 -3.40
CA THR A 157 21.76 24.83 -3.61
C THR A 157 21.20 24.19 -2.34
N PHE A 158 20.40 23.14 -2.48
CA PHE A 158 20.12 22.20 -1.39
C PHE A 158 21.40 21.45 -1.04
N ALA A 159 21.83 21.53 0.22
CA ALA A 159 23.06 20.88 0.68
C ALA A 159 22.86 19.36 0.90
N PRO A 160 23.94 18.55 0.85
CA PRO A 160 23.89 17.16 1.25
C PRO A 160 23.35 16.99 2.68
N GLY A 161 22.52 15.97 2.89
CA GLY A 161 21.88 15.69 4.17
C GLY A 161 20.60 16.50 4.43
N SER A 162 20.22 17.41 3.52
CA SER A 162 18.88 18.01 3.56
C SER A 162 17.83 16.95 3.18
N GLU A 163 16.70 16.98 3.88
CA GLU A 163 15.50 16.22 3.53
C GLU A 163 14.47 17.19 2.95
N ILE A 164 13.93 16.87 1.78
CA ILE A 164 12.83 17.60 1.17
C ILE A 164 11.59 16.71 1.25
N ILE A 165 10.58 17.16 1.98
CA ILE A 165 9.29 16.47 2.11
C ILE A 165 8.28 17.19 1.23
N VAL A 166 7.73 16.50 0.24
CA VAL A 166 6.68 17.03 -0.63
C VAL A 166 5.36 16.38 -0.23
N VAL A 167 4.41 17.20 0.22
CA VAL A 167 3.10 16.76 0.71
C VAL A 167 2.04 17.17 -0.31
N LEU A 168 1.24 16.21 -0.78
CA LEU A 168 0.02 16.45 -1.54
C LEU A 168 -1.17 16.40 -0.58
N GLN A 169 -1.90 17.50 -0.45
CA GLN A 169 -3.00 17.62 0.51
C GLN A 169 -4.20 18.42 -0.02
N ASP A 170 -5.36 18.22 0.60
CA ASP A 170 -6.54 19.06 0.42
C ASP A 170 -6.27 20.46 1.01
N SER A 171 -6.34 21.49 0.18
CA SER A 171 -6.00 22.88 0.55
C SER A 171 -6.99 23.48 1.56
N SER A 172 -8.16 22.88 1.77
CA SER A 172 -9.10 23.26 2.82
C SER A 172 -8.69 22.75 4.21
N MET A 173 -7.70 21.87 4.27
CA MET A 173 -7.24 21.18 5.48
C MET A 173 -5.73 21.40 5.75
N PRO A 174 -5.20 22.63 5.72
CA PRO A 174 -3.75 22.88 5.68
C PRO A 174 -2.98 22.44 6.92
N ASN A 175 -3.67 22.24 8.05
CA ASN A 175 -3.08 21.82 9.33
C ASN A 175 -3.67 20.49 9.84
N ASP A 176 -4.47 19.80 9.02
CA ASP A 176 -5.08 18.53 9.40
C ASP A 176 -4.41 17.39 8.62
N PRO A 177 -3.71 16.47 9.31
CA PRO A 177 -3.06 15.34 8.64
C PRO A 177 -4.04 14.40 7.94
N ALA A 178 -5.34 14.49 8.22
CA ALA A 178 -6.38 13.77 7.47
C ALA A 178 -6.54 14.28 6.03
N GLY A 179 -6.12 15.53 5.74
CA GLY A 179 -6.13 16.10 4.40
C GLY A 179 -5.01 15.59 3.48
N ILE A 180 -4.02 14.86 4.03
CA ILE A 180 -2.84 14.42 3.27
C ILE A 180 -3.14 13.16 2.45
N ILE A 181 -3.02 13.26 1.13
CA ILE A 181 -3.27 12.16 0.19
C ILE A 181 -2.02 11.64 -0.54
N GLY A 182 -0.86 12.24 -0.30
CA GLY A 182 0.43 11.73 -0.79
C GLY A 182 1.60 12.41 -0.09
N ILE A 183 2.70 11.69 0.10
CA ILE A 183 3.93 12.22 0.68
C ILE A 183 5.10 11.62 -0.08
N GLU A 184 6.02 12.46 -0.52
CA GLU A 184 7.33 12.08 -1.03
C GLU A 184 8.42 12.61 -0.10
N ARG A 185 9.45 11.79 0.17
CA ARG A 185 10.60 12.19 1.00
C ARG A 185 11.88 11.99 0.21
N ILE A 186 12.59 13.08 -0.02
CA ILE A 186 13.78 13.11 -0.86
C ILE A 186 14.98 13.44 0.01
N GLN A 187 15.96 12.54 0.01
CA GLN A 187 17.23 12.74 0.71
C GLN A 187 18.25 13.30 -0.27
N VAL A 188 18.73 14.52 0.00
CA VAL A 188 19.69 15.20 -0.86
C VAL A 188 21.08 14.64 -0.60
N GLY A 189 21.67 13.95 -1.58
CA GLY A 189 22.98 13.30 -1.45
C GLY A 189 24.19 14.18 -1.82
N ARG A 190 23.95 15.28 -2.53
CA ARG A 190 24.98 16.22 -3.01
C ARG A 190 24.38 17.61 -3.17
N ASN A 191 25.22 18.65 -3.30
CA ASN A 191 24.74 19.98 -3.64
C ASN A 191 23.99 19.94 -4.98
N VAL A 192 22.72 20.35 -4.97
CA VAL A 192 21.86 20.45 -6.15
C VAL A 192 21.00 21.70 -6.07
N ASP A 193 20.85 22.39 -7.18
CA ASP A 193 19.97 23.55 -7.32
C ASP A 193 18.52 23.12 -7.66
N VAL A 194 18.35 21.95 -8.28
CA VAL A 194 17.04 21.40 -8.67
C VAL A 194 16.89 19.95 -8.22
N VAL A 195 15.70 19.60 -7.76
CA VAL A 195 15.31 18.24 -7.34
C VAL A 195 14.01 17.84 -8.01
N ASP A 196 14.00 16.67 -8.65
CA ASP A 196 12.79 16.05 -9.17
C ASP A 196 11.99 15.41 -8.02
N TYR A 197 10.67 15.55 -8.02
CA TYR A 197 9.78 14.85 -7.09
C TYR A 197 8.74 14.01 -7.85
N MET A 198 8.27 12.96 -7.19
CA MET A 198 7.13 12.16 -7.63
C MET A 198 6.28 11.78 -6.42
N VAL A 199 5.18 12.50 -6.19
CA VAL A 199 4.25 12.18 -5.11
C VAL A 199 3.22 11.17 -5.61
N ASN A 200 3.33 9.93 -5.14
CA ASN A 200 2.34 8.90 -5.40
C ASN A 200 1.09 9.11 -4.53
N TYR A 201 -0.08 8.83 -5.09
CA TYR A 201 -1.35 8.96 -4.40
C TYR A 201 -2.38 7.94 -4.93
N ALA A 202 -3.41 7.68 -4.13
CA ALA A 202 -4.54 6.84 -4.52
C ALA A 202 -5.67 7.72 -5.08
N PRO A 203 -6.04 7.60 -6.37
CA PRO A 203 -7.13 8.34 -6.99
C PRO A 203 -8.49 8.23 -6.28
N GLU A 204 -8.72 7.14 -5.55
CA GLU A 204 -9.92 6.89 -4.75
C GLU A 204 -10.03 7.81 -3.53
N LEU A 205 -8.94 8.46 -3.11
CA LEU A 205 -8.92 9.43 -2.00
C LEU A 205 -9.14 10.87 -2.48
N VAL A 206 -9.22 11.10 -3.79
CA VAL A 206 -9.43 12.43 -4.36
C VAL A 206 -10.93 12.75 -4.36
N ASN A 207 -11.31 13.77 -3.60
CA ASN A 207 -12.65 14.33 -3.63
C ASN A 207 -12.77 15.29 -4.83
N PRO A 208 -13.64 15.04 -5.82
CA PRO A 208 -13.76 15.88 -7.02
C PRO A 208 -14.17 17.34 -6.75
N GLY A 209 -14.77 17.62 -5.59
CA GLY A 209 -15.16 18.99 -5.20
C GLY A 209 -14.08 19.75 -4.41
N SER A 210 -12.98 19.09 -4.03
CA SER A 210 -11.88 19.69 -3.27
C SER A 210 -10.81 20.26 -4.18
N ASN A 211 -10.06 21.23 -3.65
CA ASN A 211 -8.82 21.70 -4.26
C ASN A 211 -7.64 21.05 -3.56
N TYR A 212 -6.59 20.75 -4.33
CA TYR A 212 -5.39 20.11 -3.83
C TYR A 212 -4.16 20.96 -4.11
N GLU A 213 -3.23 20.96 -3.17
CA GLU A 213 -1.97 21.68 -3.25
C GLU A 213 -0.79 20.77 -2.93
N LEU A 214 0.38 21.15 -3.42
CA LEU A 214 1.65 20.56 -3.05
C LEU A 214 2.39 21.53 -2.13
N LEU A 215 2.80 21.07 -0.96
CA LEU A 215 3.70 21.79 -0.06
C LEU A 215 5.06 21.11 -0.05
N ALA A 216 6.13 21.88 -0.13
CA ALA A 216 7.49 21.41 0.08
C ALA A 216 8.02 21.94 1.41
N GLU A 217 8.44 21.04 2.27
CA GLU A 217 9.16 21.32 3.51
C GLU A 217 10.62 20.90 3.34
N VAL A 218 11.55 21.82 3.59
CA VAL A 218 13.00 21.55 3.52
C VAL A 218 13.55 21.52 4.93
N ILE A 219 14.08 20.37 5.32
CA ILE A 219 14.69 20.12 6.62
C ILE A 219 16.20 20.01 6.44
N GLN A 220 16.95 20.71 7.26
CA GLN A 220 18.42 20.62 7.29
C GLN A 220 18.88 20.50 8.74
N ASN A 221 19.74 19.53 9.03
CA ASN A 221 20.23 19.26 10.38
C ASN A 221 19.11 19.11 11.43
N GLY A 222 17.96 18.54 11.02
CA GLY A 222 16.78 18.34 11.87
C GLY A 222 15.95 19.60 12.13
N GLN A 223 16.24 20.71 11.47
CA GLN A 223 15.47 21.96 11.57
C GLN A 223 14.75 22.27 10.27
N VAL A 224 13.51 22.73 10.37
CA VAL A 224 12.73 23.22 9.23
C VAL A 224 13.31 24.54 8.78
N MET A 225 13.81 24.58 7.54
CA MET A 225 14.38 25.78 6.93
C MET A 225 13.31 26.57 6.17
N PHE A 226 12.47 25.87 5.40
CA PHE A 226 11.45 26.47 4.55
C PHE A 226 10.23 25.55 4.43
N ILE A 227 9.05 26.16 4.38
CA ILE A 227 7.81 25.53 3.91
C ILE A 227 7.24 26.43 2.82
N THR A 228 6.94 25.87 1.64
CA THR A 228 6.40 26.64 0.52
C THR A 228 5.46 25.82 -0.35
N ALA A 229 4.51 26.50 -1.01
CA ALA A 229 3.66 25.88 -2.01
C ALA A 229 4.44 25.65 -3.31
N VAL A 230 4.34 24.44 -3.87
CA VAL A 230 4.92 24.08 -5.16
C VAL A 230 3.97 24.49 -6.28
N LYS A 231 4.49 25.15 -7.31
CA LYS A 231 3.73 25.61 -8.49
C LYS A 231 4.17 24.84 -9.75
N PRO A 232 3.30 24.69 -10.76
CA PRO A 232 1.92 25.19 -10.88
C PRO A 232 0.89 24.33 -10.12
N SER A 233 -0.39 24.73 -10.17
CA SER A 233 -1.52 24.03 -9.54
C SER A 233 -1.63 22.57 -9.99
N VAL A 234 -2.14 21.72 -9.10
CA VAL A 234 -2.20 20.27 -9.28
C VAL A 234 -3.47 19.87 -10.01
N ASN A 235 -3.36 19.01 -11.03
CA ASN A 235 -4.50 18.34 -11.65
C ASN A 235 -4.45 16.85 -11.33
N LEU A 236 -5.40 16.38 -10.52
CA LEU A 236 -5.44 15.00 -10.03
C LEU A 236 -6.46 14.18 -10.83
N LYS A 237 -6.04 12.97 -11.19
CA LYS A 237 -6.98 11.89 -11.55
C LYS A 237 -7.78 11.49 -10.31
N SER A 238 -9.10 11.47 -10.42
CA SER A 238 -10.02 10.93 -9.41
C SER A 238 -10.80 9.74 -9.96
N VAL A 239 -11.28 8.87 -9.08
CA VAL A 239 -12.23 7.80 -9.46
C VAL A 239 -13.65 8.33 -9.30
N PRO A 240 -14.57 8.09 -10.27
CA PRO A 240 -15.97 8.48 -10.14
C PRO A 240 -16.59 7.88 -8.88
N SER A 241 -17.28 8.70 -8.08
CA SER A 241 -18.06 8.21 -6.94
C SER A 241 -19.11 7.20 -7.44
N LYS A 242 -19.05 5.96 -6.93
CA LYS A 242 -20.14 4.98 -7.15
C LYS A 242 -21.32 5.42 -6.27
N HIS A 243 -22.27 6.14 -6.87
CA HIS A 243 -23.59 6.39 -6.29
C HIS A 243 -24.42 5.10 -6.24
#